data_AF-A0A7M7L5S4-F1
#
_entry.id   AF-A0A7M7L5S4-F1
#
_cell.length_a   1.000
_cell.length_b   1.000
_cell.length_c   1.000
_cell.angle_alpha   90.00
_cell.angle_beta   90.00
_cell.angle_gamma   90.00
#
_symmetry.space_group_name_H-M   'P 1'
#
loop_
_entity.id
_entity.type
_entity.pdbx_description
1 polymer ?
#
loop_
_entity_poly.entity_id
_entity_poly.type
_entity_poly.pdbx_seq_one_letter_code
_entity_poly.pdbx_strand_id
1 'polypeptide(L)'
;MYTDRKALAKILQKELGVFPLSLKDLRKVYTQQDDTCYCEESEDLAHAMRKVLESGAFHESGWLLFDLPRTKKEARIFQRMGIIPTHVIQLKVSNEYVIYFQEIEVGIRSIEELGKDCAKLAKIKKHCGTPSLFRIALIGSRGSGCITVAKYLAERFNLVYIDYDYIAEQARLQQNSLGKMLRLFEEEWGERPKPEIRIQIVEKYISEYECLKRGWVLTGYPKTVEDFKLFDLSPTPPNRVIFMEVNSDICRERLLNRRYNIVTGSKHNLSSTITGNDDVKLGVHPKDFRLNVERDIQEYEENVIDMMEYAGESAIKIDGNDEERIVREKVEASIMHPILSWQSRIPRPPPKIDPMSIEFDPDDEPDSSVFDKIRAPEPKYTFI
;
A
#
# COMPACT_ATOMS: atom_id res chain seq x y z
N MET A 1 15.16 9.23 30.44
CA MET A 1 15.28 10.48 29.66
C MET A 1 13.88 10.98 29.34
N TYR A 2 13.49 12.15 29.84
CA TYR A 2 12.22 12.78 29.47
C TYR A 2 12.41 13.36 28.07
N THR A 3 11.90 12.69 27.03
CA THR A 3 11.92 13.22 25.67
C THR A 3 11.11 14.51 25.65
N ASP A 4 11.76 15.65 25.47
CA ASP A 4 11.11 16.96 25.40
C ASP A 4 10.34 17.07 24.06
N ARG A 5 9.11 16.54 24.06
CA ARG A 5 8.18 16.57 22.93
C ARG A 5 7.97 17.98 22.38
N LYS A 6 8.06 19.00 23.23
CA LYS A 6 7.93 20.42 22.84
C LYS A 6 9.17 20.90 22.08
N ALA A 7 10.36 20.51 22.50
CA ALA A 7 11.59 20.79 21.75
C ALA A 7 11.58 20.11 20.37
N LEU A 8 11.13 18.85 20.30
CA LEU A 8 10.98 18.14 19.01
C LEU A 8 9.96 18.82 18.09
N ALA A 9 8.80 19.22 18.62
CA ALA A 9 7.78 19.92 17.85
C ALA A 9 8.30 21.25 17.26
N LYS A 10 9.15 21.98 18.00
CA LYS A 10 9.81 23.19 17.50
C LYS A 10 10.80 22.91 16.38
N ILE A 11 11.55 21.81 16.46
CA ILE A 11 12.47 21.41 15.38
C ILE A 11 11.68 21.06 14.12
N LEU A 12 10.59 20.30 14.27
CA LEU A 12 9.71 19.94 13.14
C LEU A 12 9.03 21.16 12.53
N GLN A 13 8.59 22.13 13.34
CA GLN A 13 8.08 23.41 12.85
C GLN A 13 9.12 24.13 11.98
N LYS A 14 10.38 24.16 12.41
CA LYS A 14 11.47 24.81 11.66
C LYS A 14 11.79 24.08 10.35
N GLU A 15 11.78 22.75 10.35
CA GLU A 15 12.20 21.93 9.20
C GLU A 15 11.10 21.68 8.17
N LEU A 16 9.82 21.65 8.60
CA LEU A 16 8.66 21.31 7.76
C LEU A 16 7.71 22.48 7.52
N GLY A 17 7.82 23.57 8.30
CA GLY A 17 6.88 24.69 8.25
C GLY A 17 5.51 24.41 8.89
N VAL A 18 5.33 23.25 9.54
CA VAL A 18 4.07 22.84 10.19
C VAL A 18 3.80 23.59 11.49
N PHE A 19 2.52 23.84 11.79
CA PHE A 19 2.14 24.52 13.02
C PHE A 19 1.94 23.53 14.19
N PRO A 20 2.73 23.62 15.28
CA PRO A 20 2.62 22.71 16.42
C PRO A 20 1.45 23.10 17.33
N LEU A 21 0.50 22.18 17.52
CA LEU A 21 -0.63 22.30 18.44
C LEU A 21 -0.45 21.37 19.63
N SER A 22 -0.55 21.93 20.83
CA SER A 22 -0.56 21.16 22.08
C SER A 22 -1.99 20.95 22.60
N LEU A 23 -2.15 19.98 23.50
CA LEU A 23 -3.37 19.80 24.29
C LEU A 23 -3.86 21.11 24.95
N LYS A 24 -2.94 21.96 25.42
CA LYS A 24 -3.29 23.23 26.07
C LYS A 24 -3.91 24.22 25.08
N ASP A 25 -3.48 24.18 23.83
CA ASP A 25 -3.98 25.09 22.80
C ASP A 25 -5.40 24.68 22.39
N LEU A 26 -5.67 23.38 22.22
CA LEU A 26 -7.03 22.88 21.96
C LEU A 26 -7.99 23.15 23.12
N ARG A 27 -7.54 23.01 24.38
CA ARG A 27 -8.36 23.35 25.55
C ARG A 27 -8.72 24.84 25.63
N LYS A 28 -7.86 25.73 25.12
CA LYS A 28 -8.16 27.18 25.05
C LYS A 28 -9.24 27.49 24.01
N VAL A 29 -9.19 26.83 22.85
CA VAL A 29 -10.23 26.96 21.81
C VAL A 29 -11.58 26.49 22.35
N TYR A 30 -11.58 25.39 23.11
CA TYR A 30 -12.76 24.87 23.78
C TYR A 30 -13.35 25.83 24.83
N THR A 31 -12.51 26.38 25.73
CA THR A 31 -12.97 27.24 26.84
C THR A 31 -13.51 28.59 26.39
N GLN A 32 -13.36 28.96 25.12
CA GLN A 32 -13.75 30.28 24.63
C GLN A 32 -15.18 30.38 24.12
N GLN A 33 -15.91 29.29 23.83
CA GLN A 33 -17.06 29.48 22.93
C GLN A 33 -18.31 28.58 22.99
N ASP A 34 -18.48 27.53 23.81
CA ASP A 34 -19.78 26.84 23.88
C ASP A 34 -20.05 26.11 25.21
N ASP A 35 -21.28 26.26 25.72
CA ASP A 35 -21.85 25.63 26.94
C ASP A 35 -22.44 24.23 26.65
N THR A 36 -22.06 23.61 25.52
CA THR A 36 -22.47 22.26 25.14
C THR A 36 -21.40 21.26 25.54
N CYS A 37 -21.54 20.71 26.75
CA CYS A 37 -20.71 19.63 27.27
C CYS A 37 -21.09 18.31 26.59
N TYR A 38 -20.24 17.77 25.72
CA TYR A 38 -20.33 16.36 25.33
C TYR A 38 -19.76 15.48 26.45
N CYS A 39 -20.22 14.24 26.54
CA CYS A 39 -20.08 13.40 27.73
C CYS A 39 -18.63 12.93 28.02
N GLU A 40 -17.67 13.19 27.12
CA GLU A 40 -16.25 12.84 27.26
C GLU A 40 -15.32 13.95 26.71
N GLU A 41 -14.28 14.34 27.49
CA GLU A 41 -13.24 15.33 27.10
C GLU A 41 -12.59 15.03 25.73
N SER A 42 -12.58 13.76 25.32
CA SER A 42 -12.01 13.33 24.04
C SER A 42 -12.81 13.80 22.82
N GLU A 43 -14.14 13.89 22.94
CA GLU A 43 -15.02 14.39 21.87
C GLU A 43 -14.92 15.91 21.73
N ASP A 44 -14.80 16.60 22.86
CA ASP A 44 -14.61 18.04 22.93
C ASP A 44 -13.28 18.45 22.26
N LEU A 45 -12.19 17.73 22.55
CA LEU A 45 -10.88 17.96 21.93
C LEU A 45 -10.92 17.72 20.41
N ALA A 46 -11.63 16.68 19.96
CA ALA A 46 -11.79 16.41 18.53
C ALA A 46 -12.63 17.49 17.83
N HIS A 47 -13.71 17.97 18.46
CA HIS A 47 -14.49 19.09 17.94
C HIS A 47 -13.67 20.38 17.84
N ALA A 48 -12.90 20.70 18.89
CA ALA A 48 -12.02 21.86 18.88
C ALA A 48 -11.03 21.78 17.71
N MET A 49 -10.38 20.63 17.52
CA MET A 49 -9.43 20.41 16.42
C MET A 49 -10.11 20.54 15.06
N ARG A 50 -11.31 19.97 14.88
CA ARG A 50 -12.09 20.10 13.64
C ARG A 50 -12.39 21.57 13.34
N LYS A 51 -12.87 22.36 14.31
CA LYS A 51 -13.11 23.79 14.14
C LYS A 51 -11.83 24.54 13.71
N VAL A 52 -10.67 24.22 14.29
CA VAL A 52 -9.41 24.85 13.88
C VAL A 52 -9.06 24.49 12.43
N LEU A 53 -9.27 23.23 12.02
CA LEU A 53 -9.03 22.81 10.63
C LEU A 53 -9.99 23.48 9.65
N GLU A 54 -11.27 23.62 10.00
CA GLU A 54 -12.30 24.28 9.19
C GLU A 54 -12.04 25.80 9.03
N SER A 55 -11.33 26.42 9.98
CA SER A 55 -10.96 27.85 9.88
C SER A 55 -9.99 28.16 8.73
N GLY A 56 -9.41 27.15 8.09
CA GLY A 56 -8.46 27.31 6.99
C GLY A 56 -7.05 27.71 7.42
N ALA A 57 -6.80 27.89 8.72
CA ALA A 57 -5.53 28.39 9.27
C ALA A 57 -4.29 27.56 8.89
N PHE A 58 -4.47 26.31 8.46
CA PHE A 58 -3.38 25.37 8.17
C PHE A 58 -3.36 24.83 6.73
N HIS A 59 -4.13 25.42 5.80
CA HIS A 59 -4.20 24.92 4.42
C HIS A 59 -2.84 25.00 3.69
N GLU A 60 -2.03 26.02 3.98
CA GLU A 60 -0.73 26.23 3.32
C GLU A 60 0.45 25.63 4.11
N SER A 61 0.35 25.55 5.44
CA SER A 61 1.47 25.20 6.33
C SER A 61 1.37 23.81 6.95
N GLY A 62 0.18 23.20 6.99
CA GLY A 62 -0.05 21.94 7.68
C GLY A 62 0.00 22.05 9.21
N TRP A 63 -0.39 20.98 9.90
CA TRP A 63 -0.50 20.95 11.37
C TRP A 63 0.30 19.79 11.96
N LEU A 64 0.82 20.00 13.17
CA LEU A 64 1.48 18.97 13.97
C LEU A 64 0.78 18.89 15.33
N LEU A 65 0.09 17.80 15.60
CA LEU A 65 -0.50 17.56 16.92
C LEU A 65 0.48 16.75 17.76
N PHE A 66 0.86 17.28 18.93
CA PHE A 66 1.69 16.55 19.89
C PHE A 66 0.98 16.46 21.25
N ASP A 67 1.26 15.38 21.99
CA ASP A 67 0.54 14.95 23.22
C ASP A 67 -0.88 14.40 23.00
N LEU A 68 -1.35 14.28 21.75
CA LEU A 68 -2.62 13.68 21.36
C LEU A 68 -2.47 12.89 20.05
N PRO A 69 -3.25 11.83 19.81
CA PRO A 69 -4.13 11.14 20.77
C PRO A 69 -3.31 10.31 21.78
N ARG A 70 -3.73 10.28 23.05
CA ARG A 70 -3.11 9.55 24.16
C ARG A 70 -3.61 8.13 24.29
N THR A 71 -4.84 7.87 23.83
CA THR A 71 -5.47 6.55 23.92
C THR A 71 -6.02 6.10 22.56
N LYS A 72 -6.20 4.78 22.38
CA LYS A 72 -6.87 4.22 21.19
C LYS A 72 -8.31 4.74 21.02
N LYS A 73 -8.99 5.08 22.13
CA LYS A 73 -10.32 5.68 22.10
C LYS A 73 -10.27 7.10 21.53
N GLU A 74 -9.37 7.94 22.04
CA GLU A 74 -9.14 9.29 21.52
C GLU A 74 -8.82 9.25 20.02
N ALA A 75 -7.91 8.37 19.59
CA ALA A 75 -7.54 8.23 18.17
C ALA A 75 -8.75 7.87 17.28
N ARG A 76 -9.62 6.96 17.74
CA ARG A 76 -10.85 6.58 17.02
C ARG A 76 -11.85 7.72 16.93
N ILE A 77 -11.96 8.55 17.96
CA ILE A 77 -12.85 9.72 17.96
C ILE A 77 -12.35 10.75 16.93
N PHE A 78 -11.05 11.04 16.91
CA PHE A 78 -10.44 11.93 15.91
C PHE A 78 -10.68 11.44 14.48
N GLN A 79 -10.47 10.14 14.23
CA GLN A 79 -10.74 9.52 12.93
C GLN A 79 -12.21 9.62 12.51
N ARG A 80 -13.15 9.34 13.43
CA ARG A 80 -14.60 9.49 13.18
C ARG A 80 -14.97 10.95 12.88
N MET A 81 -14.23 11.89 13.45
CA MET A 81 -14.39 13.32 13.18
C MET A 81 -13.69 13.78 11.90
N GLY A 82 -13.14 12.86 11.09
CA GLY A 82 -12.46 13.21 9.83
C GLY A 82 -11.08 13.83 10.02
N ILE A 83 -10.55 13.81 11.25
CA ILE A 83 -9.20 14.30 11.56
C ILE A 83 -8.24 13.13 11.34
N ILE A 84 -7.71 13.03 10.12
CA ILE A 84 -6.81 11.96 9.73
C ILE A 84 -5.43 12.57 9.50
N PRO A 85 -4.45 12.36 10.43
CA PRO A 85 -3.10 12.83 10.23
C PRO A 85 -2.46 12.11 9.04
N THR A 86 -1.63 12.84 8.28
CA THR A 86 -0.84 12.25 7.19
C THR A 86 0.27 11.33 7.70
N HIS A 87 0.83 11.65 8.86
CA HIS A 87 1.93 10.92 9.49
C HIS A 87 1.65 10.84 10.99
N VAL A 88 1.95 9.69 11.58
CA VAL A 88 1.91 9.51 13.04
C VAL A 88 3.27 8.99 13.50
N ILE A 89 3.94 9.76 14.35
CA ILE A 89 5.27 9.46 14.86
C ILE A 89 5.15 9.04 16.33
N GLN A 90 5.59 7.83 16.66
CA GLN A 90 5.67 7.34 18.03
C GLN A 90 7.13 7.19 18.45
N LEU A 91 7.52 7.88 19.52
CA LEU A 91 8.83 7.76 20.13
C LEU A 91 8.78 6.67 21.21
N LYS A 92 9.47 5.55 20.99
CA LYS A 92 9.59 4.47 21.99
C LYS A 92 10.98 4.49 22.64
N VAL A 93 11.03 4.29 23.96
CA VAL A 93 12.28 4.29 24.75
C VAL A 93 12.79 2.85 25.02
N SER A 94 11.99 1.81 24.80
CA SER A 94 12.42 0.42 24.66
C SER A 94 11.26 -0.46 24.16
N ASN A 95 11.60 -1.61 23.58
CA ASN A 95 10.74 -2.50 22.79
C ASN A 95 9.51 -3.02 23.52
N GLU A 96 8.32 -2.57 23.09
CA GLU A 96 7.09 -3.38 23.03
C GLU A 96 6.30 -3.00 21.76
N TYR A 97 5.78 -4.03 21.10
CA TYR A 97 5.18 -3.99 19.76
C TYR A 97 3.82 -3.27 19.75
N VAL A 98 3.66 -2.28 18.85
CA VAL A 98 2.34 -1.75 18.45
C VAL A 98 2.39 -1.18 17.01
N ILE A 99 1.56 -1.78 16.16
CA ILE A 99 0.84 -1.35 14.94
C ILE A 99 1.16 0.08 14.39
N TYR A 100 1.92 0.11 13.28
CA TYR A 100 2.05 1.19 12.26
C TYR A 100 2.40 2.60 12.76
N PHE A 101 3.59 2.76 13.35
CA PHE A 101 4.24 4.06 13.47
C PHE A 101 5.56 4.04 12.70
N GLN A 102 6.01 5.19 12.19
CA GLN A 102 7.41 5.35 11.81
C GLN A 102 8.23 5.31 13.09
N GLU A 103 8.86 4.16 13.34
CA GLU A 103 9.66 3.93 14.53
C GLU A 103 11.02 4.61 14.38
N ILE A 104 11.33 5.50 15.31
CA ILE A 104 12.65 6.12 15.41
C ILE A 104 13.24 5.73 16.76
N GLU A 105 14.30 4.94 16.71
CA GLU A 105 15.00 4.50 17.91
C GLU A 105 15.71 5.69 18.58
N VAL A 106 15.25 6.03 19.79
CA VAL A 106 15.70 7.23 20.51
C VAL A 106 17.15 7.09 21.01
N GLY A 107 17.58 5.90 21.43
CA GLY A 107 18.98 5.60 21.80
C GLY A 107 19.64 6.67 22.69
N ILE A 108 20.95 6.92 22.46
CA ILE A 108 21.74 8.01 23.08
C ILE A 108 21.73 9.27 22.18
N ARG A 109 20.80 9.36 21.21
CA ARG A 109 20.85 10.41 20.19
C ARG A 109 20.37 11.75 20.73
N SER A 110 20.89 12.83 20.17
CA SER A 110 20.43 14.18 20.51
C SER A 110 19.03 14.46 19.94
N ILE A 111 18.27 15.34 20.59
CA ILE A 111 16.94 15.71 20.11
C ILE A 111 16.97 16.41 18.75
N GLU A 112 18.11 17.03 18.42
CA GLU A 112 18.37 17.71 17.15
C GLU A 112 18.55 16.71 16.00
N GLU A 113 19.25 15.61 16.24
CA GLU A 113 19.38 14.50 15.27
C GLU A 113 18.04 13.82 15.04
N LEU A 114 17.32 13.51 16.12
CA LEU A 114 15.98 12.93 16.06
C LEU A 114 15.02 13.84 15.28
N GLY A 115 15.07 15.14 15.52
CA GLY A 115 14.24 16.11 14.81
C GLY A 115 14.54 16.19 13.32
N LYS A 116 15.81 16.09 12.91
CA LYS A 116 16.19 16.05 11.49
C LYS A 116 15.72 14.77 10.81
N ASP A 117 15.80 13.62 11.47
CA ASP A 117 15.33 12.36 10.89
C ASP A 117 13.81 12.30 10.82
N CYS A 118 13.10 12.78 11.86
CA CYS A 118 11.65 13.00 11.81
C CYS A 118 11.27 13.91 10.63
N ALA A 119 12.02 15.00 10.42
CA ALA A 119 11.76 15.93 9.33
C ALA A 119 12.04 15.31 7.95
N LYS A 120 13.07 14.47 7.80
CA LYS A 120 13.30 13.74 6.54
C LYS A 120 12.13 12.80 6.23
N LEU A 121 11.63 12.08 7.24
CA LEU A 121 10.50 11.16 7.10
C LEU A 121 9.18 11.91 6.81
N ALA A 122 9.00 13.08 7.40
CA ALA A 122 7.80 13.89 7.25
C ALA A 122 7.83 14.88 6.07
N LYS A 123 8.98 15.06 5.40
CA LYS A 123 9.08 15.89 4.18
C LYS A 123 8.24 15.27 3.08
N ILE A 124 7.12 15.94 2.78
CA ILE A 124 6.19 15.58 1.71
C ILE A 124 6.93 15.59 0.37
N LYS A 125 7.21 14.41 -0.20
CA LYS A 125 7.52 14.28 -1.63
C LYS A 125 6.25 14.70 -2.38
N LYS A 126 6.35 15.67 -3.31
CA LYS A 126 5.22 16.24 -4.07
C LYS A 126 4.23 15.14 -4.48
N HIS A 127 3.02 15.19 -3.92
CA HIS A 127 1.95 14.26 -4.26
C HIS A 127 1.48 14.53 -5.68
N CYS A 128 1.44 13.49 -6.51
CA CYS A 128 0.80 13.55 -7.81
C CYS A 128 -0.72 13.53 -7.55
N GLY A 129 -1.38 14.67 -7.69
CA GLY A 129 -2.84 14.76 -7.57
C GLY A 129 -3.54 13.91 -8.64
N THR A 130 -4.45 13.03 -8.18
CA THR A 130 -5.61 12.37 -8.84
C THR A 130 -5.96 11.18 -7.92
N PRO A 131 -7.24 10.84 -7.62
CA PRO A 131 -7.56 9.61 -6.90
C PRO A 131 -7.07 8.42 -7.72
N SER A 132 -5.89 7.90 -7.40
CA SER A 132 -5.27 6.82 -8.15
C SER A 132 -6.10 5.55 -7.97
N LEU A 133 -6.72 5.07 -9.04
CA LEU A 133 -7.33 3.74 -9.08
C LEU A 133 -6.37 2.70 -8.48
N PHE A 134 -6.84 1.89 -7.54
CA PHE A 134 -5.99 0.95 -6.82
C PHE A 134 -5.50 -0.16 -7.75
N ARG A 135 -4.18 -0.33 -7.84
CA ARG A 135 -3.51 -1.41 -8.59
C ARG A 135 -2.58 -2.13 -7.63
N ILE A 136 -3.14 -3.12 -6.95
CA ILE A 136 -2.53 -3.74 -5.77
C ILE A 136 -1.94 -5.09 -6.16
N ALA A 137 -0.63 -5.25 -5.99
CA ALA A 137 0.03 -6.55 -5.98
C ALA A 137 0.15 -7.03 -4.54
N LEU A 138 -0.53 -8.14 -4.21
CA LEU A 138 -0.49 -8.75 -2.88
C LEU A 138 0.37 -10.01 -2.93
N ILE A 139 1.56 -9.90 -2.35
CA ILE A 139 2.62 -10.90 -2.38
C ILE A 139 2.69 -11.58 -1.02
N GLY A 140 2.76 -12.90 -0.99
CA GLY A 140 2.89 -13.66 0.25
C GLY A 140 2.92 -15.15 -0.02
N SER A 141 3.48 -15.91 0.92
CA SER A 141 3.55 -17.36 0.81
C SER A 141 2.15 -17.98 0.71
N ARG A 142 2.06 -19.14 0.09
CA ARG A 142 0.80 -19.87 0.02
C ARG A 142 0.36 -20.27 1.43
N GLY A 143 -0.88 -19.95 1.81
CA GLY A 143 -1.38 -20.16 3.18
C GLY A 143 -1.30 -18.93 4.10
N SER A 144 -0.66 -17.84 3.65
CA SER A 144 -0.60 -16.55 4.37
C SER A 144 -1.96 -15.86 4.55
N GLY A 145 -2.93 -16.16 3.67
CA GLY A 145 -4.24 -15.50 3.67
C GLY A 145 -4.40 -14.40 2.62
N CYS A 146 -3.42 -14.22 1.72
CA CYS A 146 -3.51 -13.23 0.62
C CYS A 146 -4.83 -13.29 -0.15
N ILE A 147 -5.28 -14.48 -0.54
CA ILE A 147 -6.56 -14.65 -1.29
C ILE A 147 -7.75 -14.11 -0.49
N THR A 148 -7.81 -14.38 0.81
CA THR A 148 -8.90 -13.91 1.68
C THR A 148 -8.90 -12.38 1.75
N VAL A 149 -7.73 -11.79 1.96
CA VAL A 149 -7.55 -10.34 2.01
C VAL A 149 -7.86 -9.67 0.66
N ALA A 150 -7.42 -10.27 -0.45
CA ALA A 150 -7.66 -9.74 -1.79
C ALA A 150 -9.15 -9.73 -2.16
N LYS A 151 -9.88 -10.81 -1.86
CA LYS A 151 -11.34 -10.85 -2.04
C LYS A 151 -12.06 -9.78 -1.21
N TYR A 152 -11.65 -9.65 0.04
CA TYR A 152 -12.16 -8.59 0.92
C TYR A 152 -11.93 -7.19 0.34
N LEU A 153 -10.72 -6.89 -0.14
CA LEU A 153 -10.40 -5.61 -0.78
C LEU A 153 -11.21 -5.38 -2.05
N ALA A 154 -11.36 -6.41 -2.88
CA ALA A 154 -12.15 -6.33 -4.12
C ALA A 154 -13.61 -5.99 -3.84
N GLU A 155 -14.22 -6.62 -2.84
CA GLU A 155 -15.59 -6.30 -2.43
C GLU A 155 -15.70 -4.91 -1.81
N ARG A 156 -14.78 -4.56 -0.90
CA ARG A 156 -14.83 -3.31 -0.13
C ARG A 156 -14.59 -2.07 -0.97
N PHE A 157 -13.64 -2.13 -1.89
CA PHE A 157 -13.21 -1.00 -2.73
C PHE A 157 -13.69 -1.14 -4.19
N ASN A 158 -14.57 -2.10 -4.46
CA ASN A 158 -15.10 -2.38 -5.79
C ASN A 158 -13.99 -2.63 -6.83
N LEU A 159 -12.93 -3.37 -6.48
CA LEU A 159 -11.82 -3.71 -7.39
C LEU A 159 -12.09 -5.03 -8.12
N VAL A 160 -11.36 -5.27 -9.21
CA VAL A 160 -11.32 -6.59 -9.85
C VAL A 160 -10.31 -7.48 -9.10
N TYR A 161 -10.77 -8.61 -8.58
CA TYR A 161 -9.88 -9.63 -8.01
C TYR A 161 -9.30 -10.50 -9.12
N ILE A 162 -7.98 -10.63 -9.16
CA ILE A 162 -7.27 -11.45 -10.13
C ILE A 162 -6.41 -12.47 -9.37
N ASP A 163 -6.61 -13.75 -9.64
CA ASP A 163 -5.75 -14.84 -9.18
C ASP A 163 -4.90 -15.33 -10.35
N TYR A 164 -3.58 -15.17 -10.25
CA TYR A 164 -2.64 -15.58 -11.29
C TYR A 164 -2.81 -17.06 -11.68
N ASP A 165 -2.93 -17.94 -10.68
CA ASP A 165 -3.05 -19.38 -10.93
C ASP A 165 -4.35 -19.70 -11.70
N TYR A 166 -5.41 -18.93 -11.43
CA TYR A 166 -6.68 -19.08 -12.14
C TYR A 166 -6.59 -18.59 -13.59
N ILE A 167 -6.05 -17.39 -13.81
CA ILE A 167 -5.95 -16.83 -15.17
C ILE A 167 -4.94 -17.59 -16.04
N ALA A 168 -3.90 -18.17 -15.44
CA ALA A 168 -2.95 -19.05 -16.11
C ALA A 168 -3.63 -20.35 -16.56
N GLU A 169 -4.47 -20.95 -15.72
CA GLU A 169 -5.25 -22.13 -16.08
C GLU A 169 -6.28 -21.82 -17.18
N GLN A 170 -6.96 -20.67 -17.10
CA GLN A 170 -7.85 -20.22 -18.17
C GLN A 170 -7.11 -20.02 -19.49
N ALA A 171 -5.91 -19.41 -19.45
CA ALA A 171 -5.07 -19.25 -20.65
C ALA A 171 -4.63 -20.61 -21.20
N ARG A 172 -4.30 -21.57 -20.33
CA ARG A 172 -3.93 -22.94 -20.70
C ARG A 172 -5.07 -23.69 -21.38
N LEU A 173 -6.32 -23.49 -20.98
CA LEU A 173 -7.48 -24.15 -21.59
C LEU A 173 -7.88 -23.55 -22.94
N GLN A 174 -7.41 -22.35 -23.29
CA GLN A 174 -7.70 -21.72 -24.57
C GLN A 174 -7.04 -22.48 -25.75
N GLN A 175 -7.75 -22.53 -26.89
CA GLN A 175 -7.25 -23.13 -28.13
C GLN A 175 -6.46 -22.12 -29.01
N ASN A 176 -5.68 -21.25 -28.38
CA ASN A 176 -4.81 -20.30 -29.07
C ASN A 176 -3.32 -20.72 -28.97
N SER A 177 -2.43 -19.95 -29.61
CA SER A 177 -0.98 -20.20 -29.56
C SER A 177 -0.44 -20.18 -28.13
N LEU A 178 -0.89 -19.24 -27.29
CA LEU A 178 -0.49 -19.13 -25.88
C LEU A 178 -0.86 -20.39 -25.08
N GLY A 179 -2.10 -20.86 -25.19
CA GLY A 179 -2.56 -22.08 -24.52
C GLY A 179 -1.84 -23.33 -25.02
N LYS A 180 -1.51 -23.41 -26.32
CA LYS A 180 -0.67 -24.49 -26.86
C LYS A 180 0.73 -24.46 -26.25
N MET A 181 1.38 -23.30 -26.17
CA MET A 181 2.69 -23.17 -25.54
C MET A 181 2.64 -23.59 -24.07
N LEU A 182 1.65 -23.12 -23.30
CA LEU A 182 1.50 -23.46 -21.88
C LEU A 182 1.36 -24.97 -21.65
N ARG A 183 0.58 -25.67 -22.48
CA ARG A 183 0.46 -27.14 -22.40
C ARG A 183 1.78 -27.84 -22.70
N LEU A 184 2.55 -27.36 -23.69
CA LEU A 184 3.87 -27.94 -23.99
C LEU A 184 4.85 -27.80 -22.80
N PHE A 185 4.91 -26.63 -22.16
CA PHE A 185 5.78 -26.42 -20.99
C PHE A 185 5.44 -27.37 -19.82
N GLU A 186 4.15 -27.58 -19.54
CA GLU A 186 3.71 -28.44 -18.45
C GLU A 186 3.80 -29.93 -18.77
N GLU A 187 3.40 -30.35 -19.97
CA GLU A 187 3.33 -31.77 -20.37
C GLU A 187 4.69 -32.33 -20.78
N GLU A 188 5.52 -31.57 -21.49
CA GLU A 188 6.79 -32.07 -22.01
C GLU A 188 7.96 -31.82 -21.06
N TRP A 189 8.01 -30.66 -20.39
CA TRP A 189 9.20 -30.24 -19.64
C TRP A 189 9.00 -30.25 -18.13
N GLY A 190 7.75 -30.29 -17.65
CA GLY A 190 7.45 -30.20 -16.21
C GLY A 190 7.94 -28.90 -15.57
N GLU A 191 8.19 -27.88 -16.40
CA GLU A 191 8.76 -26.59 -16.00
C GLU A 191 7.69 -25.51 -15.97
N ARG A 192 7.89 -24.50 -15.11
CA ARG A 192 7.02 -23.33 -15.10
C ARG A 192 7.24 -22.50 -16.37
N PRO A 193 6.19 -21.88 -16.93
CA PRO A 193 6.34 -20.99 -18.08
C PRO A 193 7.35 -19.88 -17.79
N LYS A 194 8.15 -19.50 -18.78
CA LYS A 194 9.16 -18.43 -18.65
C LYS A 194 8.53 -17.09 -18.23
N PRO A 195 9.26 -16.20 -17.52
CA PRO A 195 8.75 -14.91 -17.06
C PRO A 195 8.03 -14.09 -18.15
N GLU A 196 8.54 -14.11 -19.38
CA GLU A 196 7.98 -13.40 -20.53
C GLU A 196 6.59 -13.91 -20.93
N ILE A 197 6.31 -15.19 -20.72
CA ILE A 197 4.99 -15.78 -20.98
C ILE A 197 4.05 -15.44 -19.81
N ARG A 198 4.55 -15.48 -18.58
CA ARG A 198 3.74 -15.17 -17.38
C ARG A 198 3.22 -13.73 -17.40
N ILE A 199 4.09 -12.77 -17.76
CA ILE A 199 3.67 -11.37 -17.87
C ILE A 199 2.65 -11.16 -19.00
N GLN A 200 2.77 -11.84 -20.14
CA GLN A 200 1.78 -11.75 -21.22
C GLN A 200 0.38 -12.19 -20.78
N ILE A 201 0.29 -13.22 -19.93
CA ILE A 201 -0.98 -13.64 -19.32
C ILE A 201 -1.51 -12.50 -18.47
N VAL A 202 -0.71 -11.96 -17.55
CA VAL A 202 -1.14 -10.88 -16.64
C VAL A 202 -1.56 -9.62 -17.40
N GLU A 203 -0.74 -9.17 -18.35
CA GLU A 203 -0.99 -7.96 -19.17
C GLU A 203 -2.33 -8.02 -19.91
N LYS A 204 -2.68 -9.19 -20.45
CA LYS A 204 -3.96 -9.39 -21.13
C LYS A 204 -5.15 -9.10 -20.19
N TYR A 205 -5.10 -9.56 -18.93
CA TYR A 205 -6.20 -9.40 -17.97
C TYR A 205 -6.21 -8.01 -17.32
N ILE A 206 -5.05 -7.45 -16.94
CA ILE A 206 -5.01 -6.11 -16.32
C ILE A 206 -5.39 -4.99 -17.30
N SER A 207 -5.26 -5.25 -18.61
CA SER A 207 -5.66 -4.32 -19.68
C SER A 207 -7.16 -4.41 -20.03
N GLU A 208 -7.92 -5.30 -19.40
CA GLU A 208 -9.37 -5.38 -19.60
C GLU A 208 -10.06 -4.10 -19.09
N TYR A 209 -11.17 -3.74 -19.73
CA TYR A 209 -11.92 -2.51 -19.45
C TYR A 209 -12.29 -2.37 -17.96
N GLU A 210 -12.75 -3.45 -17.31
CA GLU A 210 -13.12 -3.42 -15.90
C GLU A 210 -11.92 -3.15 -14.98
N CYS A 211 -10.76 -3.76 -15.28
CA CYS A 211 -9.50 -3.54 -14.55
C CYS A 211 -9.01 -2.09 -14.70
N LEU A 212 -9.11 -1.53 -15.90
CA LEU A 212 -8.74 -0.13 -16.18
C LEU A 212 -9.69 0.87 -15.52
N LYS A 213 -10.98 0.55 -15.42
CA LYS A 213 -12.01 1.43 -14.87
C LYS A 213 -12.08 1.40 -13.35
N ARG A 214 -11.97 0.22 -12.74
CA ARG A 214 -12.20 0.00 -11.31
C ARG A 214 -10.90 -0.17 -10.51
N GLY A 215 -9.80 -0.49 -11.19
CA GLY A 215 -8.59 -0.98 -10.54
C GLY A 215 -8.67 -2.47 -10.24
N TRP A 216 -7.58 -3.03 -9.74
CA TRP A 216 -7.41 -4.46 -9.55
C TRP A 216 -6.56 -4.79 -8.32
N VAL A 217 -6.79 -5.99 -7.79
CA VAL A 217 -5.95 -6.63 -6.78
C VAL A 217 -5.53 -8.00 -7.28
N LEU A 218 -4.22 -8.19 -7.45
CA LEU A 218 -3.61 -9.39 -8.01
C LEU A 218 -2.94 -10.20 -6.91
N THR A 219 -3.21 -11.50 -6.87
CA THR A 219 -2.54 -12.48 -6.00
C THR A 219 -1.84 -13.55 -6.82
N GLY A 220 -0.75 -14.11 -6.30
CA GLY A 220 -0.03 -15.23 -6.92
C GLY A 220 0.99 -14.82 -7.99
N TYR A 221 1.15 -13.52 -8.23
CA TYR A 221 2.17 -12.93 -9.11
C TYR A 221 2.55 -11.53 -8.59
N PRO A 222 3.81 -11.10 -8.65
CA PRO A 222 5.00 -11.82 -9.14
C PRO A 222 5.45 -12.95 -8.19
N LYS A 223 6.22 -13.93 -8.70
CA LYS A 223 6.87 -14.98 -7.89
C LYS A 223 8.39 -14.86 -7.83
N THR A 224 8.98 -14.26 -8.86
CA THR A 224 10.42 -14.02 -8.99
C THR A 224 10.70 -12.52 -9.16
N VAL A 225 11.96 -12.11 -8.98
CA VAL A 225 12.37 -10.71 -9.22
C VAL A 225 12.23 -10.35 -10.69
N GLU A 226 12.50 -11.29 -11.59
CA GLU A 226 12.34 -11.12 -13.04
C GLU A 226 10.88 -10.85 -13.39
N ASP A 227 9.94 -11.59 -12.79
CA ASP A 227 8.50 -11.30 -12.93
C ASP A 227 8.20 -9.88 -12.49
N PHE A 228 8.74 -9.47 -11.34
CA PHE A 228 8.46 -8.15 -10.78
C PHE A 228 9.01 -7.03 -11.68
N LYS A 229 10.24 -7.16 -12.19
CA LYS A 229 10.81 -6.21 -13.15
C LYS A 229 9.96 -6.10 -14.42
N LEU A 230 9.53 -7.22 -14.99
CA LEU A 230 8.63 -7.23 -16.16
C LEU A 230 7.27 -6.62 -15.83
N PHE A 231 6.75 -6.86 -14.63
CA PHE A 231 5.48 -6.31 -14.19
C PHE A 231 5.50 -4.80 -14.07
N ASP A 232 6.62 -4.22 -13.65
CA ASP A 232 6.81 -2.77 -13.57
C ASP A 232 6.97 -2.08 -14.93
N LEU A 233 7.44 -2.84 -15.92
CA LEU A 233 7.52 -2.40 -17.31
C LEU A 233 6.16 -2.40 -18.02
N SER A 234 5.16 -3.11 -17.47
CA SER A 234 3.82 -3.17 -18.05
C SER A 234 3.18 -1.78 -18.21
N PRO A 235 2.20 -1.59 -19.11
CA PRO A 235 1.53 -0.31 -19.31
C PRO A 235 0.86 0.23 -18.04
N THR A 236 0.30 -0.67 -17.23
CA THR A 236 -0.45 -0.36 -16.00
C THR A 236 0.17 -1.09 -14.79
N PRO A 237 1.36 -0.67 -14.34
CA PRO A 237 2.09 -1.35 -13.27
C PRO A 237 1.39 -1.15 -11.90
N PRO A 238 1.68 -2.03 -10.91
CA PRO A 238 1.14 -1.88 -9.57
C PRO A 238 1.54 -0.54 -8.94
N ASN A 239 0.59 0.12 -8.30
CA ASN A 239 0.83 1.34 -7.51
C ASN A 239 0.88 1.07 -6.01
N ARG A 240 0.53 -0.15 -5.58
CA ARG A 240 0.69 -0.66 -4.22
C ARG A 240 1.26 -2.06 -4.31
N VAL A 241 2.35 -2.29 -3.60
CA VAL A 241 2.95 -3.62 -3.46
C VAL A 241 2.95 -3.95 -1.98
N ILE A 242 2.20 -4.98 -1.61
CA ILE A 242 1.96 -5.36 -0.22
C ILE A 242 2.49 -6.77 -0.01
N PHE A 243 3.43 -6.90 0.93
CA PHE A 243 4.00 -8.17 1.38
C PHE A 243 3.30 -8.62 2.66
N MET A 244 2.66 -9.78 2.59
CA MET A 244 2.04 -10.45 3.73
C MET A 244 3.06 -11.37 4.40
N GLU A 245 3.59 -10.95 5.54
CA GLU A 245 4.58 -11.67 6.32
C GLU A 245 3.88 -12.61 7.30
N VAL A 246 4.00 -13.91 7.07
CA VAL A 246 3.44 -14.96 7.92
C VAL A 246 4.50 -16.03 8.06
N ASN A 247 4.65 -16.60 9.25
CA ASN A 247 5.59 -17.69 9.47
C ASN A 247 5.25 -18.87 8.53
N SER A 248 6.27 -19.44 7.87
CA SER A 248 6.10 -20.56 6.94
C SER A 248 5.54 -21.81 7.61
N ASP A 249 5.86 -22.05 8.88
CA ASP A 249 5.27 -23.15 9.66
C ASP A 249 3.75 -22.98 9.81
N ILE A 250 3.29 -21.75 10.08
CA ILE A 250 1.86 -21.42 10.18
C ILE A 250 1.19 -21.59 8.81
N CYS A 251 1.84 -21.14 7.73
CA CYS A 251 1.35 -21.34 6.37
C CYS A 251 1.19 -22.84 6.03
N ARG A 252 2.22 -23.63 6.35
CA ARG A 252 2.24 -25.09 6.15
C ARG A 252 1.10 -25.74 6.91
N GLU A 253 0.95 -25.44 8.19
CA GLU A 253 -0.13 -25.97 9.03
C GLU A 253 -1.52 -25.61 8.47
N ARG A 254 -1.73 -24.33 8.12
CA ARG A 254 -3.00 -23.86 7.54
C ARG A 254 -3.37 -24.60 6.26
N LEU A 255 -2.39 -24.94 5.41
CA LEU A 255 -2.62 -25.69 4.16
C LEU A 255 -2.86 -27.18 4.42
N LEU A 256 -2.07 -27.82 5.27
CA LEU A 256 -2.21 -29.25 5.58
C LEU A 256 -3.49 -29.56 6.37
N ASN A 257 -4.00 -28.60 7.15
CA ASN A 257 -5.26 -28.73 7.88
C ASN A 257 -6.49 -28.28 7.05
N ARG A 258 -6.28 -27.70 5.86
CA ARG A 258 -7.37 -27.27 4.99
C ARG A 258 -8.13 -28.47 4.42
N ARG A 259 -9.46 -28.42 4.51
CA ARG A 259 -10.36 -29.43 3.97
C ARG A 259 -11.41 -28.76 3.10
N TYR A 260 -11.99 -29.54 2.20
CA TYR A 260 -13.09 -29.09 1.35
C TYR A 260 -14.23 -30.07 1.45
N ASN A 261 -15.45 -29.55 1.57
CA ASN A 261 -16.63 -30.37 1.40
C ASN A 261 -16.69 -30.83 -0.06
N ILE A 262 -16.74 -32.14 -0.28
CA ILE A 262 -16.67 -32.75 -1.62
C ILE A 262 -17.91 -32.37 -2.46
N VAL A 263 -19.05 -32.10 -1.82
CA VAL A 263 -20.31 -31.77 -2.47
C VAL A 263 -20.44 -30.27 -2.70
N THR A 264 -20.18 -29.45 -1.68
CA THR A 264 -20.42 -28.00 -1.76
C THR A 264 -19.19 -27.18 -2.17
N GLY A 265 -18.00 -27.77 -2.12
CA GLY A 265 -16.73 -27.05 -2.33
C GLY A 265 -16.38 -26.06 -1.21
N SER A 266 -17.19 -25.94 -0.15
CA SER A 266 -16.91 -25.03 0.96
C SER A 266 -15.61 -25.43 1.67
N LYS A 267 -14.79 -24.43 2.02
CA LYS A 267 -13.53 -24.61 2.73
C LYS A 267 -13.77 -24.79 4.23
N HIS A 268 -13.14 -25.80 4.82
CA HIS A 268 -13.16 -26.14 6.24
C HIS A 268 -11.74 -26.25 6.79
N ASN A 269 -11.58 -26.15 8.11
CA ASN A 269 -10.33 -26.44 8.79
C ASN A 269 -10.52 -27.69 9.66
N LEU A 270 -9.55 -28.60 9.63
CA LEU A 270 -9.56 -29.82 10.44
C LEU A 270 -9.76 -29.50 11.93
N SER A 271 -9.15 -28.43 12.45
CA SER A 271 -9.26 -28.04 13.86
C SER A 271 -10.64 -27.51 14.26
N SER A 272 -11.36 -26.88 13.33
CA SER A 272 -12.69 -26.29 13.59
C SER A 272 -13.85 -27.28 13.40
N THR A 273 -13.60 -28.44 12.78
CA THR A 273 -14.67 -29.40 12.43
C THR A 273 -14.99 -30.38 13.55
N ILE A 274 -14.13 -30.46 14.59
CA ILE A 274 -14.34 -31.37 15.74
C ILE A 274 -15.64 -31.04 16.52
N THR A 275 -16.27 -29.88 16.26
CA THR A 275 -17.43 -29.38 17.00
C THR A 275 -18.76 -29.37 16.22
N GLY A 276 -18.83 -29.88 14.98
CA GLY A 276 -20.05 -29.79 14.16
C GLY A 276 -20.37 -31.04 13.33
N ASN A 277 -21.59 -31.57 13.52
CA ASN A 277 -22.31 -32.64 12.80
C ASN A 277 -21.52 -33.55 11.83
N ASP A 278 -21.49 -34.84 12.18
CA ASP A 278 -20.75 -35.96 11.57
C ASP A 278 -21.07 -36.33 10.09
N ASP A 279 -21.86 -35.55 9.35
CA ASP A 279 -22.33 -35.93 8.01
C ASP A 279 -21.55 -35.29 6.84
N VAL A 280 -20.54 -34.46 7.10
CA VAL A 280 -19.82 -33.75 6.03
C VAL A 280 -18.63 -34.55 5.51
N LYS A 281 -18.73 -35.08 4.29
CA LYS A 281 -17.59 -35.71 3.58
C LYS A 281 -16.56 -34.66 3.18
N LEU A 282 -15.42 -34.65 3.89
CA LEU A 282 -14.30 -33.74 3.66
C LEU A 282 -13.17 -34.42 2.87
N GLY A 283 -12.66 -33.71 1.86
CA GLY A 283 -11.53 -34.10 1.04
C GLY A 283 -10.35 -33.12 1.13
N VAL A 284 -9.19 -33.55 0.65
CA VAL A 284 -7.98 -32.72 0.51
C VAL A 284 -7.81 -32.37 -0.96
N HIS A 285 -7.54 -31.10 -1.24
CA HIS A 285 -7.29 -30.64 -2.61
C HIS A 285 -5.92 -31.15 -3.11
N PRO A 286 -5.75 -31.58 -4.37
CA PRO A 286 -4.46 -32.09 -4.87
C PRO A 286 -3.29 -31.11 -4.73
N LYS A 287 -3.56 -29.81 -4.90
CA LYS A 287 -2.56 -28.77 -4.66
C LYS A 287 -2.14 -28.67 -3.17
N ASP A 288 -2.88 -29.22 -2.21
CA ASP A 288 -2.59 -29.18 -0.76
C ASP A 288 -1.83 -30.43 -0.29
N PHE A 289 -1.40 -31.30 -1.22
CA PHE A 289 -0.48 -32.39 -0.87
C PHE A 289 0.86 -31.86 -0.38
N ARG A 290 1.43 -32.54 0.61
CA ARG A 290 2.62 -32.09 1.35
C ARG A 290 3.78 -31.67 0.45
N LEU A 291 4.09 -32.44 -0.60
CA LEU A 291 5.16 -32.12 -1.54
C LEU A 291 4.93 -30.81 -2.30
N ASN A 292 3.68 -30.55 -2.70
CA ASN A 292 3.31 -29.31 -3.40
C ASN A 292 3.37 -28.11 -2.44
N VAL A 293 2.89 -28.29 -1.21
CA VAL A 293 2.94 -27.25 -0.17
C VAL A 293 4.38 -26.86 0.14
N GLU A 294 5.26 -27.84 0.35
CA GLU A 294 6.65 -27.57 0.69
C GLU A 294 7.39 -26.86 -0.45
N ARG A 295 7.19 -27.32 -1.69
CA ARG A 295 7.76 -26.68 -2.88
C ARG A 295 7.32 -25.22 -3.02
N ASP A 296 6.02 -24.93 -2.81
CA ASP A 296 5.49 -23.58 -2.95
C ASP A 296 6.01 -22.64 -1.84
N ILE A 297 6.19 -23.16 -0.61
CA ILE A 297 6.77 -22.40 0.50
C ILE A 297 8.24 -22.11 0.25
N GLN A 298 9.02 -23.13 -0.14
CA GLN A 298 10.44 -22.99 -0.41
C GLN A 298 10.71 -21.97 -1.51
N GLU A 299 9.98 -22.05 -2.63
CA GLU A 299 10.12 -21.09 -3.72
C GLU A 299 9.87 -19.65 -3.27
N TYR A 300 8.86 -19.44 -2.42
CA TYR A 300 8.59 -18.11 -1.89
C TYR A 300 9.76 -17.61 -1.02
N GLU A 301 10.28 -18.45 -0.13
CA GLU A 301 11.40 -18.10 0.76
C GLU A 301 12.67 -17.77 -0.03
N GLU A 302 12.95 -18.49 -1.12
CA GLU A 302 14.10 -18.26 -1.99
C GLU A 302 14.03 -16.90 -2.72
N ASN A 303 12.83 -16.42 -3.08
CA ASN A 303 12.66 -15.22 -3.92
C ASN A 303 12.21 -13.97 -3.17
N VAL A 304 11.63 -14.11 -1.96
CA VAL A 304 10.99 -12.98 -1.26
C VAL A 304 11.98 -11.87 -0.91
N ILE A 305 13.19 -12.22 -0.49
CA ILE A 305 14.22 -11.25 -0.07
C ILE A 305 14.57 -10.32 -1.23
N ASP A 306 14.89 -10.90 -2.39
CA ASP A 306 15.27 -10.13 -3.56
C ASP A 306 14.10 -9.29 -4.11
N MET A 307 12.86 -9.80 -4.04
CA MET A 307 11.66 -9.04 -4.41
C MET A 307 11.43 -7.85 -3.47
N MET A 308 11.68 -8.02 -2.18
CA MET A 308 11.57 -6.94 -1.19
C MET A 308 12.68 -5.91 -1.36
N GLU A 309 13.91 -6.33 -1.66
CA GLU A 309 15.03 -5.44 -1.96
C GLU A 309 14.73 -4.60 -3.20
N TYR A 310 14.24 -5.24 -4.28
CA TYR A 310 13.83 -4.54 -5.50
C TYR A 310 12.71 -3.52 -5.26
N ALA A 311 11.74 -3.85 -4.40
CA ALA A 311 10.64 -2.95 -4.07
C ALA A 311 11.09 -1.75 -3.21
N GLY A 312 12.14 -1.86 -2.40
CA GLY A 312 12.70 -0.76 -1.61
C GLY A 312 11.65 -0.01 -0.77
N GLU A 313 11.63 1.32 -0.85
CA GLU A 313 10.69 2.20 -0.10
C GLU A 313 9.21 2.01 -0.46
N SER A 314 8.91 1.36 -1.59
CA SER A 314 7.54 1.17 -2.06
C SER A 314 6.87 -0.10 -1.51
N ALA A 315 7.64 -0.98 -0.86
CA ALA A 315 7.13 -2.20 -0.24
C ALA A 315 6.38 -1.89 1.05
N ILE A 316 5.13 -2.29 1.13
CA ILE A 316 4.35 -2.25 2.37
C ILE A 316 4.40 -3.63 3.00
N LYS A 317 4.91 -3.74 4.22
CA LYS A 317 4.97 -5.01 4.98
C LYS A 317 3.79 -5.09 5.94
N ILE A 318 3.11 -6.23 5.94
CA ILE A 318 1.95 -6.48 6.81
C ILE A 318 2.14 -7.83 7.49
N ASP A 319 2.18 -7.80 8.82
CA ASP A 319 2.15 -9.00 9.63
C ASP A 319 0.76 -9.67 9.54
N GLY A 320 0.74 -10.88 8.97
CA GLY A 320 -0.45 -11.72 8.80
C GLY A 320 -0.59 -12.85 9.83
N ASN A 321 0.21 -12.83 10.90
CA ASN A 321 0.09 -13.79 12.01
C ASN A 321 -1.09 -13.45 12.95
N ASP A 322 -1.58 -12.21 12.92
CA ASP A 322 -2.74 -11.75 13.71
C ASP A 322 -4.09 -12.33 13.22
N GLU A 323 -5.14 -12.07 13.99
CA GLU A 323 -6.52 -12.35 13.60
C GLU A 323 -6.90 -11.66 12.27
N GLU A 324 -7.69 -12.35 11.45
CA GLU A 324 -8.09 -11.88 10.11
C GLU A 324 -8.67 -10.46 10.11
N ARG A 325 -9.43 -10.10 11.14
CA ARG A 325 -10.00 -8.76 11.28
C ARG A 325 -8.91 -7.70 11.41
N ILE A 326 -7.90 -7.94 12.24
CA ILE A 326 -6.79 -7.01 12.46
C ILE A 326 -5.98 -6.88 11.17
N VAL A 327 -5.70 -7.99 10.50
CA VAL A 327 -4.97 -8.00 9.22
C VAL A 327 -5.73 -7.19 8.16
N ARG A 328 -7.05 -7.35 8.06
CA ARG A 328 -7.89 -6.54 7.15
C ARG A 328 -7.81 -5.05 7.46
N GLU A 329 -7.97 -4.66 8.72
CA GLU A 329 -7.87 -3.25 9.15
C GLU A 329 -6.48 -2.65 8.81
N LYS A 330 -5.39 -3.43 8.98
CA LYS A 330 -4.02 -3.03 8.64
C LYS A 330 -3.84 -2.81 7.12
N VAL A 331 -4.35 -3.73 6.31
CA VAL A 331 -4.27 -3.64 4.83
C VAL A 331 -5.07 -2.45 4.33
N GLU A 332 -6.28 -2.22 4.85
CA GLU A 332 -7.11 -1.07 4.52
C GLU A 332 -6.43 0.25 4.85
N ALA A 333 -5.86 0.36 6.04
CA ALA A 333 -5.10 1.54 6.43
C ALA A 333 -3.98 1.77 5.41
N SER A 334 -3.22 0.73 5.06
CA SER A 334 -2.07 0.84 4.15
C SER A 334 -2.43 1.38 2.75
N ILE A 335 -3.57 0.99 2.19
CA ILE A 335 -3.99 1.45 0.87
C ILE A 335 -4.58 2.87 0.87
N MET A 336 -5.18 3.30 1.99
CA MET A 336 -5.77 4.63 2.13
C MET A 336 -4.73 5.76 2.28
N HIS A 337 -3.47 5.44 2.59
CA HIS A 337 -2.42 6.45 2.67
C HIS A 337 -2.01 6.97 1.28
N PRO A 338 -1.71 8.28 1.15
CA PRO A 338 -1.21 8.87 -0.08
C PRO A 338 0.09 8.20 -0.54
N ILE A 339 0.26 8.00 -1.84
CA ILE A 339 1.49 7.39 -2.38
C ILE A 339 2.66 8.36 -2.15
N LEU A 340 3.79 7.84 -1.68
CA LEU A 340 5.09 8.45 -1.93
C LEU A 340 5.28 8.43 -3.45
N SER A 341 5.47 9.60 -4.07
CA SER A 341 5.61 9.82 -5.52
C SER A 341 5.94 8.55 -6.30
N TRP A 342 4.96 7.99 -7.04
CA TRP A 342 5.17 6.82 -7.88
C TRP A 342 6.20 7.17 -8.94
N GLN A 343 7.47 6.87 -8.68
CA GLN A 343 8.52 6.89 -9.67
C GLN A 343 8.67 5.45 -10.14
N SER A 344 8.49 5.21 -11.44
CA SER A 344 8.75 3.89 -12.01
C SER A 344 10.15 3.45 -11.58
N ARG A 345 10.24 2.29 -10.91
CA ARG A 345 11.51 1.76 -10.38
C ARG A 345 12.53 1.48 -11.50
N ILE A 346 12.04 1.36 -12.73
CA ILE A 346 12.85 1.30 -13.95
C ILE A 346 12.65 2.61 -14.73
N PRO A 347 13.72 3.37 -15.01
CA PRO A 347 13.62 4.55 -15.87
C PRO A 347 13.07 4.14 -17.24
N ARG A 348 11.88 4.63 -17.59
CA ARG A 348 11.36 4.46 -18.95
C ARG A 348 12.09 5.44 -19.86
N PRO A 349 12.60 5.00 -21.03
CA PRO A 349 13.06 5.95 -22.04
C PRO A 349 11.88 6.88 -22.40
N PRO A 350 12.13 8.17 -22.66
CA PRO A 350 11.06 9.08 -23.06
C PRO A 350 10.34 8.49 -24.28
N PRO A 351 9.00 8.55 -24.32
CA PRO A 351 8.26 8.06 -25.48
C PRO A 351 8.80 8.76 -26.73
N LYS A 352 9.09 7.98 -27.78
CA LYS A 352 9.37 8.56 -29.10
C LYS A 352 8.05 9.13 -29.62
N ILE A 353 7.85 10.43 -29.39
CA ILE A 353 6.73 11.18 -29.95
C ILE A 353 6.99 11.25 -31.45
N ASP A 354 6.11 10.66 -32.26
CA ASP A 354 6.13 10.92 -33.69
C ASP A 354 5.63 12.36 -33.89
N PRO A 355 6.45 13.28 -34.44
CA PRO A 355 6.03 14.66 -34.66
C PRO A 355 4.77 14.79 -35.52
N MET A 356 4.41 13.77 -36.30
CA MET A 356 3.17 13.74 -37.10
C MET A 356 1.92 13.33 -36.29
N SER A 357 2.09 12.85 -35.05
CA SER A 357 1.00 12.44 -34.15
C SER A 357 0.65 13.49 -33.10
N ILE A 358 1.29 14.66 -33.14
CA ILE A 358 0.96 15.80 -32.29
C ILE A 358 -0.26 16.49 -32.91
N GLU A 359 -1.43 16.25 -32.33
CA GLU A 359 -2.62 17.05 -32.62
C GLU A 359 -2.43 18.42 -31.95
N PHE A 360 -2.30 19.47 -32.76
CA PHE A 360 -2.34 20.84 -32.27
C PHE A 360 -3.81 21.22 -32.09
N ASP A 361 -4.22 21.47 -30.85
CA ASP A 361 -5.49 22.14 -30.58
C ASP A 361 -5.36 23.59 -31.08
N PRO A 362 -6.17 24.06 -32.05
CA PRO A 362 -6.07 25.42 -32.57
C PRO A 362 -6.33 26.51 -31.52
N ASP A 363 -6.89 26.14 -30.36
CA ASP A 363 -7.14 27.05 -29.23
C ASP A 363 -6.03 27.05 -28.16
N ASP A 364 -5.01 26.20 -28.28
CA ASP A 364 -3.86 26.21 -27.36
C ASP A 364 -3.00 27.47 -27.60
N GLU A 365 -2.88 28.34 -26.59
CA GLU A 365 -1.98 29.49 -26.65
C GLU A 365 -0.53 29.01 -26.87
N PRO A 366 0.18 29.56 -27.86
CA PRO A 366 1.56 29.16 -28.11
C PRO A 366 2.42 29.50 -26.89
N ASP A 367 3.14 28.51 -26.35
CA ASP A 367 4.08 28.69 -25.24
C ASP A 367 5.15 29.73 -25.64
N SER A 368 5.05 30.92 -25.05
CA SER A 368 5.93 32.04 -25.35
C SER A 368 7.40 31.74 -25.02
N SER A 369 7.66 30.77 -24.13
CA SER A 369 9.01 30.39 -23.73
C SER A 369 9.82 29.72 -24.86
N VAL A 370 9.14 29.22 -25.90
CA VAL A 370 9.80 28.68 -27.11
C VAL A 370 10.53 29.79 -27.88
N PHE A 371 10.02 31.02 -27.84
CA PHE A 371 10.61 32.17 -28.53
C PHE A 371 11.74 32.84 -27.74
N ASP A 372 11.90 32.55 -26.45
CA ASP A 372 12.97 33.09 -25.62
C ASP A 372 14.37 32.68 -26.10
N LYS A 373 14.47 31.52 -26.76
CA LYS A 373 15.73 31.03 -27.35
C LYS A 373 16.04 31.65 -28.72
N ILE A 374 15.06 32.29 -29.35
CA ILE A 374 15.16 32.87 -30.69
C ILE A 374 15.35 34.39 -30.62
N ARG A 375 14.83 35.05 -29.58
CA ARG A 375 15.07 36.49 -29.36
C ARG A 375 16.53 36.73 -28.94
N ALA A 376 17.26 37.49 -29.75
CA ALA A 376 18.52 38.07 -29.32
C ALA A 376 18.27 38.97 -28.08
N PRO A 377 19.11 38.91 -27.04
CA PRO A 377 18.93 39.70 -25.84
C PRO A 377 19.02 41.20 -26.18
N GLU A 378 18.04 41.97 -25.71
CA GLU A 378 18.01 43.42 -25.94
C GLU A 378 19.23 44.09 -25.28
N PRO A 379 19.91 45.00 -25.99
CA PRO A 379 21.06 45.70 -25.43
C PRO A 379 20.61 46.61 -24.28
N LYS A 380 21.18 46.36 -23.09
CA LYS A 380 20.98 47.22 -21.91
C LYS A 380 21.78 48.51 -22.09
N TYR A 381 21.09 49.60 -22.37
CA TYR A 381 21.69 50.94 -22.30
C TYR A 381 21.64 51.45 -20.87
N THR A 382 22.81 51.63 -20.24
CA THR A 382 22.96 52.43 -19.02
C THR A 382 23.19 53.87 -19.42
N PHE A 383 22.22 54.74 -19.16
CA PHE A 383 22.44 56.18 -19.22
C PHE A 383 23.29 56.59 -18.02
N ILE A 384 24.41 57.27 -18.28
CA ILE A 384 25.40 57.75 -17.31
C ILE A 384 24.80 58.86 -16.45
#